data_AF-A0A1H9NJS2-F1
#
_entry.id   AF-A0A1H9NJS2-F1
#
_cell.length_a   1.000
_cell.length_b   1.000
_cell.length_c   1.000
_cell.angle_alpha   90.00
_cell.angle_beta   90.00
_cell.angle_gamma   90.00
#
_symmetry.space_group_name_H-M   'P 1'
#
loop_
_entity.id
_entity.type
_entity.pdbx_description
1 polymer ?
#
loop_
_entity_poly.entity_id
_entity_poly.type
_entity_poly.pdbx_seq_one_letter_code
_entity_poly.pdbx_strand_id
1 'polypeptide(L)' 'MPDFERVLDNLREQCSPTPESRSYAKGYTEGKTKARIQILLVLIAVTLIVAISEIGFLMSS' A
#
# COMPACT_ATOMS: atom_id res chain seq x y z
N MET A 1 -9.43 7.37 14.26
CA MET A 1 -8.32 6.89 15.10
C MET A 1 -7.04 7.53 14.56
N PRO A 2 -6.16 8.13 15.38
CA PRO A 2 -4.90 8.67 14.88
C PRO A 2 -4.09 7.55 14.22
N ASP A 3 -3.41 7.86 13.13
CA ASP A 3 -2.61 6.90 12.37
C ASP A 3 -1.30 6.59 13.14
N PHE A 4 -1.42 5.83 14.23
CA PHE A 4 -0.32 5.49 15.15
C PHE A 4 0.83 4.79 14.42
N GLU A 5 0.54 4.06 13.36
CA GLU A 5 1.53 3.41 12.52
C GLU A 5 2.44 4.45 11.84
N ARG A 6 1.85 5.54 11.34
CA ARG A 6 2.56 6.63 10.71
C ARG A 6 3.37 7.47 11.71
N VAL A 7 2.84 7.62 12.93
CA VAL A 7 3.56 8.29 14.04
C VAL A 7 4.78 7.46 14.46
N LEU A 8 4.64 6.13 14.61
CA LEU A 8 5.74 5.23 14.92
C LEU A 8 6.79 5.17 13.80
N ASP A 9 6.36 5.13 12.55
CA ASP A 9 7.27 5.11 11.39
C ASP A 9 8.12 6.41 11.34
N ASN A 10 7.52 7.57 11.62
CA ASN A 10 8.25 8.84 11.74
C ASN A 10 9.20 8.88 12.95
N LEU A 11 8.76 8.39 14.11
CA LEU A 11 9.60 8.27 15.30
C LEU A 11 10.79 7.33 15.05
N ARG A 12 10.59 6.24 14.32
CA ARG A 12 11.65 5.29 13.96
C ARG A 12 12.72 5.95 13.10
N GLU A 13 12.35 6.83 12.17
CA GLU A 13 13.29 7.61 11.35
C GLU A 13 14.04 8.67 12.19
N GLN A 14 13.35 9.33 13.14
CA GLN A 14 13.97 10.36 13.99
C GLN A 14 14.87 9.78 15.09
N CYS A 15 14.54 8.60 15.62
CA CYS A 15 15.28 7.94 16.68
C CYS A 15 16.41 7.02 16.16
N SER A 16 16.62 6.90 14.84
CA SER A 16 17.69 6.02 14.33
C SER A 16 19.08 6.64 14.58
N PRO A 17 19.97 5.95 15.31
CA PRO A 17 21.20 6.55 15.83
C PRO A 17 22.31 6.68 14.78
N THR A 18 22.23 5.94 13.67
CA THR A 18 23.25 5.93 12.61
C THR A 18 22.69 6.44 11.28
N PRO A 19 23.54 6.97 10.39
CA PRO A 19 23.11 7.37 9.04
C PRO A 19 22.50 6.19 8.24
N GLU A 20 23.05 4.99 8.40
CA GLU A 20 22.60 3.77 7.73
C GLU A 20 21.23 3.29 8.25
N SER A 21 20.99 3.40 9.55
CA SER A 21 19.67 3.04 10.11
C SER A 21 18.58 4.02 9.69
N ARG A 22 18.92 5.30 9.49
CA ARG A 22 18.01 6.31 8.95
C ARG A 22 17.67 6.04 7.48
N SER A 23 18.66 5.73 6.65
CA SER A 23 18.41 5.40 5.23
C SER A 23 17.57 4.14 5.08
N TYR A 24 17.79 3.14 5.93
CA TYR A 24 16.95 1.94 5.99
C TYR A 24 15.50 2.26 6.42
N ALA A 25 15.31 3.06 7.47
CA ALA A 25 13.98 3.45 7.94
C ALA A 25 13.19 4.20 6.85
N LYS A 26 13.85 5.11 6.13
CA LYS A 26 13.26 5.82 5.00
C LYS A 26 12.92 4.90 3.83
N GLY A 27 13.81 3.96 3.49
CA GLY A 27 13.52 2.96 2.45
C GLY A 27 12.35 2.04 2.82
N TYR A 28 12.20 1.71 4.10
CA TYR A 28 11.10 0.89 4.61
C TYR A 28 9.75 1.60 4.48
N THR A 29 9.65 2.88 4.85
CA THR A 29 8.40 3.66 4.74
C THR A 29 7.99 3.88 3.29
N GLU A 30 8.95 4.18 2.41
CA GLU A 30 8.72 4.28 0.97
C GLU A 30 8.25 2.94 0.37
N GLY A 31 8.88 1.83 0.76
CA GLY A 31 8.50 0.48 0.33
C GLY A 31 7.08 0.10 0.75
N LYS A 32 6.71 0.40 1.99
CA LYS A 32 5.37 0.17 2.55
C LYS A 32 4.30 0.96 1.81
N THR A 33 4.59 2.20 1.44
CA THR A 33 3.68 3.04 0.65
C THR A 33 3.49 2.49 -0.76
N LYS A 34 4.58 2.07 -1.44
CA LYS A 34 4.51 1.43 -2.77
C LYS A 34 3.71 0.13 -2.73
N ALA A 35 3.92 -0.70 -1.70
CA ALA A 35 3.16 -1.95 -1.53
C ALA A 35 1.66 -1.69 -1.37
N ARG A 36 1.26 -0.67 -0.60
CA ARG A 36 -0.15 -0.27 -0.47
C ARG A 36 -0.78 0.12 -1.81
N ILE A 37 -0.05 0.89 -2.63
CA ILE A 37 -0.53 1.29 -3.96
C ILE A 37 -0.67 0.07 -4.88
N GLN A 38 0.31 -0.84 -4.87
CA GLN A 38 0.23 -2.07 -5.67
C GLN A 38 -0.97 -2.94 -5.28
N ILE A 39 -1.21 -3.13 -3.98
CA ILE A 39 -2.38 -3.87 -3.48
C ILE A 39 -3.68 -3.21 -3.94
N LEU A 40 -3.76 -1.88 -3.85
CA LEU A 40 -4.94 -1.14 -4.29
C LEU A 40 -5.19 -1.32 -5.80
N LEU A 41 -4.14 -1.25 -6.62
CA LEU A 41 -4.24 -1.48 -8.06
C LEU A 41 -4.70 -2.91 -8.38
N VAL A 42 -4.17 -3.91 -7.67
CA VAL A 42 -4.61 -5.31 -7.82
C VAL A 42 -6.09 -5.47 -7.46
N LEU A 43 -6.53 -4.86 -6.35
CA LEU A 43 -7.94 -4.85 -5.95
C LEU A 43 -8.83 -4.25 -7.04
N ILE A 44 -8.46 -3.08 -7.57
CA ILE A 44 -9.22 -2.42 -8.64
C ILE A 44 -9.28 -3.32 -9.89
N ALA A 45 -8.16 -3.90 -10.30
CA ALA A 45 -8.09 -4.77 -11.46
C ALA A 45 -8.99 -6.01 -11.29
N VAL A 46 -8.94 -6.67 -10.14
CA VAL A 46 -9.80 -7.83 -9.83
C VAL A 46 -11.27 -7.43 -9.86
N THR A 47 -11.62 -6.29 -9.26
CA THR A 47 -13.01 -5.82 -9.20
C THR A 47 -13.56 -5.50 -10.60
N LEU A 48 -12.73 -4.90 -11.46
CA LEU A 48 -13.09 -4.62 -12.86
C LEU A 48 -13.32 -5.91 -13.65
N ILE A 49 -12.44 -6.91 -13.49
CA ILE A 49 -12.58 -8.21 -14.18
C ILE A 49 -13.91 -8.87 -13.79
N VAL A 50 -14.22 -8.89 -12.50
CA VAL A 50 -15.48 -9.46 -12.01
C VAL A 50 -16.68 -8.70 -12.58
N ALA A 51 -16.68 -7.37 -12.50
CA ALA A 51 -17.77 -6.55 -13.03
C ALA A 51 -18.00 -6.76 -14.54
N ILE A 52 -16.92 -6.84 -15.34
CA ILE A 52 -17.01 -7.13 -16.78
C ILE A 52 -17.57 -8.52 -17.02
N SER A 53 -17.15 -9.52 -16.24
CA SER A 53 -17.65 -10.90 -16.37
C SER A 53 -19.14 -11.02 -16.06
N GLU A 54 -19.64 -10.31 -15.05
CA GLU A 54 -21.05 -10.29 -14.69
C GLU A 54 -21.91 -9.59 -15.76
N ILE A 55 -21.43 -8.46 -16.31
CA ILE A 55 -22.11 -7.76 -17.40
C ILE A 55 -22.15 -8.65 -18.67
N GLY A 56 -21.04 -9.30 -19.00
CA GLY A 56 -20.98 -10.22 -20.13
C GLY A 56 -21.92 -11.41 -19.97
N PHE A 57 -22.04 -11.94 -18.75
CA PHE A 57 -23.01 -13.00 -18.42
C PHE A 57 -24.45 -12.52 -18.61
N LEU A 58 -24.80 -11.34 -18.09
CA LEU A 58 -26.13 -10.74 -18.22
C LEU A 58 -26.54 -10.44 -19.67
N MET A 59 -25.59 -10.09 -20.54
CA MET A 59 -25.89 -9.85 -21.96
C MET A 59 -25.97 -11.13 -22.81
N SER A 60 -25.47 -12.26 -22.28
CA SER A 60 -25.51 -13.56 -22.95
C SER A 60 -26.73 -14.41 -22.54
N SER A 61 -27.49 -14.01 -21.51
CA SER A 61 -28.72 -14.66 -21.04
C SER A 61 -29.97 -13.99 -21.61
#